data_AF-A0A0S8D864-F1
#
_entry.id   AF-A0A0S8D864-F1
#
_cell.length_a   1.000
_cell.length_b   1.000
_cell.length_c   1.000
_cell.angle_alpha   90.00
_cell.angle_beta   90.00
_cell.angle_gamma   90.00
#
_symmetry.space_group_name_H-M   'P 1'
#
loop_
_entity.id
_entity.type
_entity.pdbx_description
1 polymer ?
#
loop_
_entity_poly.entity_id
_entity_poly.type
_entity_poly.pdbx_seq_one_letter_code
_entity_poly.pdbx_strand_id
1 'polypeptide(L)'
;MNISNSDVRELTAEIPEGHQHIRITIEIQDGQSFTFQEATIANLVRAYISIKTHPVQKKVVLRGAVLEERKKGYAEWQLLEQE
;
A
#
# COMPACT_ATOMS: atom_id res chain seq x y z
N MET A 1 8.02 -0.54 15.80
CA MET A 1 8.70 -1.80 15.46
C MET A 1 9.20 -1.68 14.02
N ASN A 2 10.44 -2.07 13.76
CA ASN A 2 10.97 -2.17 12.40
C ASN A 2 10.91 -3.65 12.01
N ILE A 3 10.28 -3.99 10.88
CA ILE A 3 10.16 -5.36 10.39
C ILE A 3 11.21 -5.55 9.30
N SER A 4 12.17 -6.44 9.54
CA SER A 4 13.16 -6.83 8.55
C SER A 4 12.63 -7.96 7.66
N ASN A 5 13.32 -8.22 6.55
CA ASN A 5 12.90 -9.30 5.65
C ASN A 5 12.97 -10.69 6.32
N SER A 6 13.84 -10.89 7.32
CA SER A 6 13.89 -12.16 8.08
C SER A 6 12.71 -12.34 9.04
N ASP A 7 12.04 -11.26 9.41
CA ASP A 7 10.83 -11.31 10.24
C ASP A 7 9.59 -11.66 9.41
N VAL A 8 9.66 -11.55 8.08
CA VAL A 8 8.60 -11.97 7.16
C VAL A 8 8.72 -13.47 6.93
N ARG A 9 7.64 -14.20 7.21
CA ARG A 9 7.52 -15.63 6.93
C ARG A 9 7.06 -15.88 5.50
N GLU A 10 6.04 -15.14 5.07
CA GLU A 10 5.46 -15.27 3.74
C GLU A 10 4.88 -13.94 3.25
N LEU A 11 4.98 -13.69 1.94
CA LEU A 11 4.24 -12.64 1.26
C LEU A 11 3.48 -13.28 0.09
N THR A 12 2.16 -13.19 0.14
CA THR A 12 1.26 -13.75 -0.87
C THR A 12 0.51 -12.62 -1.56
N ALA A 13 0.61 -12.58 -2.89
CA ALA A 13 -0.11 -11.63 -3.73
C ALA A 13 -0.99 -12.40 -4.71
N GLU A 14 -2.31 -12.19 -4.62
CA GLU A 14 -3.28 -12.98 -5.37
C GLU A 14 -4.51 -12.15 -5.77
N ILE A 15 -5.26 -12.64 -6.74
CA ILE A 15 -6.63 -12.18 -7.02
C ILE A 15 -7.56 -13.25 -6.45
N PRO A 16 -8.24 -13.02 -5.32
CA PRO A 16 -9.10 -14.03 -4.72
C PRO A 16 -10.24 -14.44 -5.66
N GLU A 17 -10.77 -15.65 -5.45
CA GLU A 17 -11.91 -16.13 -6.23
C GLU A 17 -13.09 -15.15 -6.16
N GLY A 18 -13.68 -14.83 -7.31
CA GLY A 18 -14.78 -13.85 -7.43
C GLY A 18 -14.39 -12.38 -7.27
N HIS A 19 -13.11 -12.05 -7.10
CA HIS A 19 -12.64 -10.67 -6.95
C HIS A 19 -11.95 -10.17 -8.23
N GLN A 20 -12.00 -8.85 -8.45
CA GLN A 20 -11.32 -8.20 -9.58
C GLN A 20 -9.97 -7.59 -9.21
N HIS A 21 -9.71 -7.44 -7.90
CA HIS A 21 -8.57 -6.69 -7.39
C HIS A 21 -7.64 -7.56 -6.58
N ILE A 22 -6.36 -7.23 -6.64
CA ILE A 22 -5.30 -7.92 -5.91
C ILE A 22 -5.50 -7.74 -4.40
N ARG A 23 -5.14 -8.78 -3.65
CA ARG A 23 -4.87 -8.73 -2.21
C ARG A 23 -3.43 -9.12 -1.98
N ILE A 24 -2.78 -8.43 -1.04
CA ILE A 24 -1.44 -8.79 -0.59
C ILE A 24 -1.51 -9.10 0.89
N THR A 25 -1.11 -10.31 1.27
CA THR A 25 -1.02 -10.76 2.65
C THR A 25 0.45 -10.90 3.03
N ILE A 26 0.84 -10.33 4.17
CA ILE A 26 2.17 -10.51 4.77
C ILE A 26 1.99 -11.24 6.09
N GLU A 27 2.55 -12.43 6.22
CA GLU A 27 2.65 -13.18 7.47
C GLU A 27 4.05 -12.98 8.07
N ILE A 28 4.13 -12.62 9.34
CA ILE A 28 5.40 -12.52 10.08
C ILE A 28 5.65 -13.76 10.93
N GLN A 29 6.90 -13.98 11.34
CA GLN A 29 7.35 -15.23 12.00
C GLN A 29 6.58 -15.58 13.29
N ASP A 30 6.00 -14.59 13.98
CA ASP A 30 5.20 -14.81 15.19
C ASP A 30 3.74 -15.24 14.90
N GLY A 31 3.38 -15.38 13.63
CA GLY A 31 2.06 -15.81 13.17
C GLY A 31 1.06 -14.68 12.94
N GLN A 32 1.41 -13.43 13.22
CA GLN A 32 0.56 -12.29 12.84
C GLN A 32 0.54 -12.13 11.31
N SER A 33 -0.64 -11.82 10.76
CA SER A 33 -0.82 -11.58 9.33
C SER A 33 -1.54 -10.26 9.04
N PHE A 34 -1.16 -9.62 7.93
CA PHE A 34 -1.75 -8.38 7.46
C PHE A 34 -2.16 -8.52 6.00
N THR A 35 -3.46 -8.42 5.70
CA THR A 35 -3.97 -8.40 4.32
C THR A 35 -4.33 -6.98 3.91
N PHE A 36 -3.77 -6.52 2.80
CA PHE A 36 -3.97 -5.20 2.23
C PHE A 36 -4.76 -5.27 0.92
N GLN A 37 -5.59 -4.26 0.70
CA GLN A 37 -6.24 -4.03 -0.60
C GLN A 37 -5.22 -3.49 -1.62
N GLU A 38 -5.46 -3.77 -2.90
CA GLU A 38 -4.67 -3.26 -4.03
C GLU A 38 -4.38 -1.76 -3.93
N ALA A 39 -5.39 -0.94 -3.60
CA ALA A 39 -5.24 0.50 -3.47
C ALA A 39 -4.23 0.91 -2.38
N THR A 40 -4.18 0.18 -1.25
CA THR A 40 -3.21 0.46 -0.18
C THR A 40 -1.79 0.15 -0.64
N ILE A 41 -1.60 -0.96 -1.35
CA ILE A 41 -0.29 -1.34 -1.90
C ILE A 41 0.15 -0.36 -2.98
N ALA A 42 -0.76 0.06 -3.88
CA ALA A 42 -0.47 1.05 -4.89
C ALA A 42 0.06 2.36 -4.26
N ASN A 43 -0.52 2.77 -3.13
CA ASN A 43 -0.05 3.93 -2.37
C ASN A 43 1.30 3.71 -1.70
N LEU A 44 1.57 2.53 -1.15
CA LEU A 44 2.88 2.16 -0.62
C LEU A 44 3.96 2.24 -1.71
N VAL A 45 3.70 1.63 -2.85
CA VAL A 45 4.61 1.63 -4.02
C VAL A 45 4.84 3.06 -4.50
N ARG A 46 3.78 3.87 -4.62
CA ARG A 46 3.90 5.29 -4.99
C ARG A 46 4.79 6.05 -4.02
N ALA A 47 4.56 5.92 -2.71
CA ALA A 47 5.37 6.58 -1.70
C ALA A 47 6.85 6.16 -1.77
N TYR A 48 7.12 4.86 -1.91
CA TYR A 48 8.47 4.33 -2.06
C TYR A 48 9.18 4.89 -3.30
N ILE A 49 8.50 4.85 -4.46
CA ILE A 49 9.04 5.35 -5.72
C ILE A 49 9.34 6.85 -5.60
N SER A 50 8.41 7.66 -5.07
CA SER A 50 8.61 9.10 -4.91
C SER A 50 9.89 9.44 -4.16
N ILE A 51 10.20 8.74 -3.06
CA ILE A 51 11.45 8.99 -2.32
C ILE A 51 12.67 8.40 -3.01
N LYS A 52 12.53 7.21 -3.60
CA LYS A 52 13.66 6.53 -4.22
C LYS A 52 14.17 7.25 -5.48
N THR A 53 13.28 7.90 -6.22
CA THR A 53 13.60 8.52 -7.51
C THR A 53 13.76 10.03 -7.47
N HIS A 54 13.29 10.71 -6.41
CA HIS A 54 13.45 12.16 -6.29
C HIS A 54 14.85 12.53 -5.79
N PRO A 55 15.57 13.48 -6.44
CA PRO A 55 16.98 13.77 -6.13
C PRO A 55 17.26 14.42 -4.76
N VAL A 56 16.25 14.96 -4.08
CA VAL A 56 16.41 15.74 -2.83
C VAL A 56 15.31 15.49 -1.80
N GLN A 57 14.14 14.99 -2.20
CA GLN A 57 13.05 14.69 -1.29
C GLN A 57 13.40 13.47 -0.43
N LYS A 58 13.26 13.59 0.90
CA LYS A 58 13.60 12.54 1.87
C LYS A 58 12.39 11.93 2.58
N LYS A 59 11.20 12.50 2.39
CA LYS A 59 9.96 12.07 3.04
C LYS A 59 8.75 12.42 2.20
N VAL A 60 7.76 11.54 2.20
CA VAL A 60 6.42 11.76 1.67
C VAL A 60 5.43 11.19 2.68
N VAL A 61 4.31 11.89 2.89
CA VAL A 61 3.23 11.42 3.74
C VAL A 61 1.97 11.39 2.89
N LEU A 62 1.34 10.23 2.80
CA LEU A 62 0.03 10.09 2.17
C LEU A 62 -1.03 9.98 3.27
N ARG A 63 -2.02 10.87 3.28
CA ARG A 63 -3.13 10.87 4.27
C ARG A 63 -4.46 10.56 3.62
N GLY A 64 -5.34 9.91 4.39
CA GLY A 64 -6.70 9.60 3.97
C GLY A 64 -7.53 10.86 3.74
N ALA A 65 -8.19 10.91 2.60
CA ALA A 65 -9.15 11.94 2.24
C ALA A 65 -10.30 11.32 1.43
N VAL A 66 -11.49 11.90 1.60
CA VAL A 66 -12.67 11.63 0.78
C VAL A 66 -12.60 12.54 -0.45
N LEU A 67 -12.69 11.98 -1.65
CA LEU A 67 -12.73 12.73 -2.91
C LEU A 67 -14.09 12.61 -3.58
N GLU A 68 -14.86 13.70 -3.56
CA GLU A 68 -16.14 13.79 -4.27
C GLU A 68 -15.93 13.76 -5.79
N GLU A 69 -15.02 14.60 -6.31
CA GLU A 69 -14.62 14.58 -7.71
C GLU A 69 -13.39 13.70 -7.93
N ARG A 70 -13.56 12.62 -8.72
CA ARG A 70 -12.50 11.64 -9.00
C ARG A 70 -12.68 10.96 -10.35
N LYS A 71 -11.60 10.38 -10.89
CA LYS A 71 -11.63 9.59 -12.12
C LYS A 71 -12.46 8.32 -11.92
N LYS A 72 -13.13 7.87 -12.99
CA LYS A 72 -13.87 6.59 -12.99
C LYS A 72 -12.94 5.43 -12.61
N GLY A 73 -13.41 4.57 -11.70
CA GLY A 73 -12.65 3.43 -11.20
C GLY A 73 -11.81 3.70 -9.95
N TYR A 74 -11.68 4.97 -9.51
CA TYR A 74 -11.03 5.28 -8.24
C TYR A 74 -12.04 5.23 -7.09
N ALA A 75 -11.60 4.66 -5.96
CA ALA A 75 -12.36 4.68 -4.72
C ALA A 75 -12.52 6.11 -4.20
N GLU A 76 -13.60 6.36 -3.47
CA GLU A 76 -13.86 7.66 -2.83
C GLU A 76 -12.80 8.00 -1.77
N TRP A 77 -12.42 7.01 -0.96
CA TRP A 77 -11.33 7.15 0.00
C TRP A 77 -9.99 6.91 -0.69
N GLN A 78 -9.12 7.92 -0.67
CA GLN A 78 -7.78 7.87 -1.23
C GLN A 78 -6.73 8.29 -0.20
N LEU A 79 -5.50 7.81 -0.35
CA LEU A 79 -4.36 8.38 0.34
C LEU A 79 -3.71 9.42 -0.60
N LEU A 80 -3.56 10.67 -0.17
CA LEU A 80 -3.03 11.77 -0.99
C LEU A 80 -1.81 12.42 -0.33
N GLU A 81 -0.88 12.86 -1.17
CA GLU A 81 0.27 13.66 -0.75
C GLU A 81 -0.18 14.87 0.05
N GLN A 82 0.57 15.16 1.11
CA GLN A 82 0.43 16.38 1.89
C GLN A 82 1.72 17.17 1.72
N GLU A 83 1.60 18.50 1.62
CA GLU A 83 2.73 19.41 1.67
C GLU A 83 3.43 19.41 3.04
#